data_AF-A0A497FGS1-F1
#
_entry.id   AF-A0A497FGS1-F1
#
_cell.length_a   1.000
_cell.length_b   1.000
_cell.length_c   1.000
_cell.angle_alpha   90.00
_cell.angle_beta   90.00
_cell.angle_gamma   90.00
#
_symmetry.space_group_name_H-M   'P 1'
#
loop_
_entity.id
_entity.type
_entity.pdbx_description
1 polymer ?
#
loop_
_entity_poly.entity_id
_entity_poly.type
_entity_poly.pdbx_seq_one_letter_code
_entity_poly.pdbx_strand_id
1 'polypeptide(L)'
;MLTFTDFLLAVVEFMPLFVVLDLIPTLIASIVDDYVVRKCLLKQAGQAPKPQAILSYSPLMPKSMYPGQLTQLYTYGVFVILVAPFVEEIVFRGVPLMIHPLLAWVGTIGWALAHPIKAVTTLETCPHERKLAILNAATLAGSFLASGVFYMLVWLRGLEYGAVAISYHAFHNASIFFGNLIQAKLASRKKKSFAKRKVTQPVMPPVEPGEKAPVARRVLRYVGLENSVSPATGEREEAYKIAHAIEFAKTRRRRILREV
;
A
#
# COMPACT_ATOMS: atom_id res chain seq x y z
N MET A 1 -36.49 -3.48 -22.65
CA MET A 1 -36.05 -4.03 -21.35
C MET A 1 -35.10 -5.17 -21.68
N LEU A 2 -33.86 -5.15 -21.15
CA LEU A 2 -32.90 -6.24 -21.37
C LEU A 2 -33.47 -7.53 -20.77
N THR A 3 -33.52 -8.61 -21.57
CA THR A 3 -33.77 -9.93 -20.99
C THR A 3 -32.55 -10.41 -20.20
N PHE A 4 -32.71 -11.43 -19.37
CA PHE A 4 -31.57 -12.02 -18.67
C PHE A 4 -30.51 -12.57 -19.64
N THR A 5 -30.93 -13.15 -20.77
CA THR A 5 -30.03 -13.63 -21.81
C THR A 5 -29.25 -12.49 -22.45
N ASP A 6 -29.92 -11.39 -22.79
CA ASP A 6 -29.27 -10.20 -23.36
C ASP A 6 -28.25 -9.61 -22.37
N PHE A 7 -28.56 -9.62 -21.07
CA PHE A 7 -27.65 -9.18 -20.03
C PHE A 7 -26.39 -10.05 -19.98
N LEU A 8 -26.54 -11.37 -19.98
CA LEU A 8 -25.40 -12.29 -19.98
C LEU A 8 -24.54 -12.15 -21.23
N LEU A 9 -25.16 -11.99 -22.40
CA LEU A 9 -24.45 -11.75 -23.65
C LEU A 9 -23.67 -10.45 -23.60
N ALA A 10 -24.28 -9.36 -23.12
CA ALA A 10 -23.61 -8.08 -22.95
C ALA A 10 -22.43 -8.18 -21.98
N VAL A 11 -22.58 -8.91 -20.87
CA VAL A 11 -21.45 -9.19 -19.96
C VAL A 11 -20.33 -9.88 -20.73
N VAL A 12 -20.58 -10.98 -21.43
CA VAL A 12 -19.52 -11.68 -22.18
C VAL A 12 -18.89 -10.80 -23.26
N GLU A 13 -19.69 -10.02 -23.99
CA GLU A 13 -19.26 -9.13 -25.06
C GLU A 13 -18.30 -8.03 -24.56
N PHE A 14 -18.61 -7.42 -23.41
CA PHE A 14 -17.77 -6.36 -22.83
C PHE A 14 -16.54 -6.87 -22.07
N MET A 15 -16.42 -8.18 -21.83
CA MET A 15 -15.33 -8.76 -21.04
C MET A 15 -13.93 -8.44 -21.59
N PRO A 16 -13.64 -8.54 -22.90
CA PRO A 16 -12.33 -8.17 -23.43
C PRO A 16 -11.98 -6.69 -23.16
N LEU A 17 -12.98 -5.82 -23.31
CA LEU A 17 -12.81 -4.39 -23.06
C LEU A 17 -12.57 -4.11 -21.56
N PHE A 18 -13.30 -4.80 -20.69
CA PHE A 18 -13.10 -4.73 -19.24
C PHE A 18 -11.67 -5.14 -18.85
N VAL A 19 -11.16 -6.24 -19.43
CA VAL A 19 -9.79 -6.68 -19.17
C VAL A 19 -8.77 -5.61 -19.59
N VAL A 20 -8.93 -5.02 -20.78
CA VAL A 20 -7.96 -4.09 -21.36
C VAL A 20 -8.01 -2.70 -20.72
N LEU A 21 -9.21 -2.19 -20.43
CA LEU A 21 -9.40 -0.81 -19.97
C LEU A 21 -9.54 -0.68 -18.45
N ASP A 22 -9.89 -1.74 -17.74
CA ASP A 22 -10.09 -1.69 -16.29
C ASP A 22 -9.07 -2.58 -15.56
N LEU A 23 -9.05 -3.90 -15.80
CA LEU A 23 -8.21 -4.81 -15.01
C LEU A 23 -6.71 -4.61 -15.23
N ILE A 24 -6.24 -4.55 -16.49
CA ILE A 24 -4.80 -4.39 -16.79
C ILE A 24 -4.27 -3.06 -16.25
N PRO A 25 -4.89 -1.89 -16.52
CA PRO A 25 -4.44 -0.61 -15.98
C PRO A 25 -4.43 -0.60 -14.45
N THR A 26 -5.45 -1.20 -13.82
CA THR A 26 -5.53 -1.30 -12.35
C THR A 26 -4.43 -2.17 -11.76
N LEU A 27 -4.11 -3.30 -12.42
CA LEU A 27 -3.01 -4.16 -12.01
C LEU A 27 -1.66 -3.44 -12.12
N ILE A 28 -1.42 -2.75 -13.24
CA ILE A 28 -0.20 -1.94 -13.44
C ILE A 28 -0.10 -0.87 -12.37
N ALA A 29 -1.17 -0.11 -12.12
CA ALA A 29 -1.21 0.91 -11.07
C ALA A 29 -0.93 0.32 -9.68
N SER A 30 -1.49 -0.85 -9.37
CA SER A 30 -1.26 -1.55 -8.10
C SER A 30 0.20 -2.00 -7.93
N ILE A 31 0.84 -2.47 -9.01
CA ILE A 31 2.26 -2.87 -8.99
C ILE A 31 3.15 -1.64 -8.78
N VAL A 32 2.87 -0.54 -9.48
CA VAL A 32 3.60 0.72 -9.33
C VAL A 32 3.42 1.27 -7.91
N ASP A 33 2.21 1.27 -7.38
CA ASP A 33 1.91 1.73 -6.02
C ASP A 33 2.68 0.91 -4.97
N ASP A 34 2.64 -0.43 -5.02
CA ASP A 34 3.41 -1.29 -4.12
C ASP A 34 4.93 -1.05 -4.24
N TYR A 35 5.44 -0.84 -5.46
CA TYR A 35 6.86 -0.52 -5.67
C TYR A 35 7.25 0.81 -5.03
N VAL A 36 6.45 1.87 -5.27
CA VAL A 36 6.70 3.23 -4.75
C VAL A 36 6.60 3.23 -3.23
N VAL A 37 5.53 2.68 -2.66
CA VAL A 37 5.32 2.59 -1.21
C VAL A 37 6.49 1.85 -0.55
N ARG A 38 6.95 0.73 -1.10
CA ARG A 38 8.12 0.01 -0.56
C ARG A 38 9.38 0.86 -0.62
N LYS A 39 9.67 1.51 -1.75
CA LYS A 39 10.87 2.35 -1.91
C LYS A 39 10.86 3.54 -0.95
N CYS A 40 9.71 4.17 -0.73
CA CYS A 40 9.58 5.29 0.19
C CYS A 40 9.70 4.86 1.66
N LEU A 41 9.01 3.81 2.07
CA LEU A 41 9.02 3.34 3.46
C LEU A 41 10.35 2.71 3.86
N LEU A 42 11.06 2.07 2.93
CA LEU A 42 12.40 1.53 3.21
C LEU A 42 13.45 2.63 3.45
N LYS A 43 13.27 3.84 2.90
CA LYS A 43 14.17 4.98 3.17
C LYS A 43 13.86 5.68 4.50
N GLN A 44 12.66 5.56 5.04
CA GLN A 44 12.19 6.28 6.24
C GLN A 44 12.62 5.67 7.59
N ALA A 45 13.60 4.76 7.59
CA ALA A 45 14.25 4.15 8.76
C ALA A 45 13.45 3.04 9.46
N GLY A 46 14.01 1.82 9.50
CA GLY A 46 13.93 0.83 10.60
C GLY A 46 12.56 0.37 11.14
N GLN A 47 11.46 0.97 10.71
CA GLN A 47 10.11 0.70 11.15
C GLN A 47 9.40 0.00 10.02
N ALA A 48 8.96 -1.23 10.31
CA ALA A 48 8.18 -2.01 9.37
C ALA A 48 6.95 -1.19 8.93
N PRO A 49 6.63 -1.16 7.62
CA PRO A 49 5.42 -0.53 7.12
C PRO A 49 4.23 -0.91 8.00
N LYS A 50 3.56 0.08 8.59
CA LYS A 50 2.18 -0.17 9.02
C LYS A 50 1.42 -0.45 7.73
N PRO A 51 0.77 -1.61 7.58
CA PRO A 51 -0.07 -1.86 6.41
C PRO A 51 -1.16 -0.80 6.45
N GLN A 52 -1.00 0.25 5.64
CA GLN A 52 -2.07 1.18 5.38
C GLN A 52 -3.13 0.34 4.68
N ALA A 53 -4.27 0.17 5.33
CA ALA A 53 -5.37 -0.55 4.75
C ALA A 53 -5.78 0.19 3.48
N ILE A 54 -5.44 -0.40 2.32
CA ILE A 54 -5.82 0.06 0.98
C ILE A 54 -7.35 0.27 0.87
N LEU A 55 -8.09 -0.36 1.80
CA LEU A 55 -9.51 -0.33 2.08
C LEU A 55 -10.01 0.95 2.81
N SER A 56 -9.52 2.15 2.49
CA SER A 56 -9.93 3.36 3.25
C SER A 56 -10.26 4.58 2.39
N TYR A 57 -10.74 4.45 1.15
CA TYR A 57 -10.88 5.65 0.31
C TYR A 57 -12.03 5.60 -0.70
N SER A 58 -13.22 5.18 -0.29
CA SER A 58 -14.42 5.66 -0.99
C SER A 58 -14.74 7.05 -0.45
N PRO A 59 -14.90 8.09 -1.30
CA PRO A 59 -15.10 9.48 -0.88
C PRO A 59 -16.40 9.70 -0.08
N LEU A 60 -17.27 8.68 -0.01
CA LEU A 60 -18.59 8.74 0.60
C LEU A 60 -18.68 8.10 2.01
N MET A 61 -17.57 7.67 2.62
CA MET A 61 -17.65 6.91 3.87
C MET A 61 -17.65 7.74 5.16
N PRO A 62 -18.69 7.63 6.02
CA PRO A 62 -18.64 8.09 7.39
C PRO A 62 -17.81 7.15 8.28
N LYS A 63 -16.90 7.71 9.06
CA LYS A 63 -15.98 6.97 9.96
C LYS A 63 -16.65 6.36 11.21
N SER A 64 -17.95 6.57 11.44
CA SER A 64 -18.56 6.43 12.78
C SER A 64 -19.65 5.37 12.95
N MET A 65 -19.96 4.53 11.97
CA MET A 65 -21.03 3.55 12.13
C MET A 65 -20.48 2.13 12.30
N TYR A 66 -20.97 1.45 13.35
CA TYR A 66 -21.09 0.00 13.58
C TYR A 66 -20.29 -0.62 14.74
N PRO A 67 -20.98 -1.36 15.64
CA PRO A 67 -20.36 -2.09 16.74
C PRO A 67 -19.83 -3.46 16.26
N GLY A 68 -18.52 -3.70 16.44
CA GLY A 68 -17.86 -5.00 16.26
C GLY A 68 -17.09 -5.18 14.94
N GLN A 69 -15.90 -5.82 15.00
CA GLN A 69 -14.98 -5.94 13.86
C GLN A 69 -15.54 -6.72 12.66
N LEU A 70 -16.34 -7.77 12.91
CA LEU A 70 -16.88 -8.62 11.84
C LEU A 70 -18.09 -7.96 11.16
N THR A 71 -18.98 -7.37 11.94
CA THR A 71 -20.09 -6.55 11.46
C THR A 71 -19.58 -5.39 10.64
N GLN A 72 -18.54 -4.69 11.13
CA GLN A 72 -17.89 -3.60 10.42
C GLN A 72 -17.27 -4.06 9.09
N LEU A 73 -16.60 -5.22 9.04
CA LEU A 73 -16.03 -5.76 7.80
C LEU A 73 -17.13 -6.12 6.80
N TYR A 74 -18.22 -6.74 7.25
CA TYR A 74 -19.36 -7.10 6.41
C TYR A 74 -20.04 -5.85 5.83
N THR A 75 -20.43 -4.89 6.68
CA THR A 75 -21.09 -3.65 6.25
C THR A 75 -20.18 -2.85 5.32
N TYR A 76 -18.88 -2.80 5.63
CA TYR A 76 -17.89 -2.14 4.78
C TYR A 76 -17.74 -2.85 3.42
N GLY A 77 -17.68 -4.18 3.41
CA GLY A 77 -17.65 -4.97 2.18
C GLY A 77 -18.88 -4.77 1.31
N VAL A 78 -20.09 -4.83 1.89
CA VAL A 78 -21.35 -4.56 1.18
C VAL A 78 -21.36 -3.15 0.61
N PHE A 79 -20.94 -2.15 1.40
CA PHE A 79 -20.88 -0.78 0.93
C PHE A 79 -19.93 -0.62 -0.27
N VAL A 80 -18.68 -1.10 -0.15
CA VAL A 80 -17.66 -0.95 -1.19
C VAL A 80 -17.97 -1.75 -2.45
N ILE A 81 -18.55 -2.94 -2.31
CA ILE A 81 -18.77 -3.86 -3.44
C ILE A 81 -20.09 -3.58 -4.14
N LEU A 82 -21.13 -3.17 -3.43
CA LEU A 82 -22.48 -3.06 -3.99
C LEU A 82 -23.00 -1.62 -4.00
N VAL A 83 -23.00 -0.97 -2.83
CA VAL A 83 -23.65 0.35 -2.68
C VAL A 83 -22.87 1.45 -3.40
N ALA A 84 -21.56 1.53 -3.20
CA ALA A 84 -20.72 2.55 -3.82
C ALA A 84 -20.70 2.43 -5.35
N PRO A 85 -20.45 1.25 -5.96
CA PRO A 85 -20.55 1.08 -7.42
C PRO A 85 -21.90 1.49 -7.98
N PHE A 86 -23.00 1.09 -7.34
CA PHE A 86 -24.33 1.48 -7.77
C PHE A 86 -24.50 3.01 -7.77
N VAL A 87 -24.17 3.67 -6.66
CA VAL A 87 -24.32 5.12 -6.53
C VAL A 87 -23.40 5.85 -7.51
N GLU A 88 -22.15 5.43 -7.61
CA GLU A 88 -21.16 6.08 -8.48
C GLU A 88 -21.56 5.98 -9.96
N GLU A 89 -21.98 4.80 -10.44
CA GLU A 89 -22.43 4.65 -11.83
C GLU A 89 -23.66 5.51 -12.12
N ILE A 90 -24.64 5.56 -11.22
CA ILE A 90 -25.85 6.36 -11.41
C ILE A 90 -25.54 7.86 -11.36
N VAL A 91 -24.75 8.31 -10.40
CA VAL A 91 -24.45 9.75 -10.20
C VAL A 91 -23.54 10.29 -11.29
N PHE A 92 -22.49 9.56 -11.66
CA PHE A 92 -21.48 10.06 -12.60
C PHE A 92 -21.81 9.75 -14.07
N ARG A 93 -22.68 8.78 -14.35
CA ARG A 93 -23.01 8.38 -15.73
C ARG A 93 -24.50 8.30 -15.98
N GLY A 94 -25.25 7.51 -15.21
CA GLY A 94 -26.69 7.28 -15.44
C GLY A 94 -27.52 8.56 -15.51
N VAL A 95 -27.53 9.36 -14.44
CA VAL A 95 -28.26 10.64 -14.37
C VAL A 95 -27.74 11.65 -15.41
N PRO A 96 -26.41 11.88 -15.53
CA PRO A 96 -25.90 12.74 -16.59
C PRO A 96 -26.30 12.31 -18.01
N LEU A 97 -26.33 10.99 -18.30
CA LEU A 97 -26.70 10.46 -19.61
C LEU A 97 -28.17 10.72 -19.94
N MET A 98 -29.06 10.65 -18.93
CA MET A 98 -30.47 11.00 -19.10
C MET A 98 -30.68 12.47 -19.46
N ILE A 99 -29.75 13.35 -19.07
CA ILE A 99 -29.79 14.78 -19.41
C ILE A 99 -29.13 15.01 -20.78
N HIS A 100 -27.88 14.60 -20.94
CA HIS A 100 -27.14 14.73 -22.19
C HIS A 100 -25.88 13.83 -22.23
N PRO A 101 -25.56 13.17 -23.36
CA PRO A 101 -24.38 12.30 -23.46
C PRO A 101 -23.04 12.94 -23.11
N LEU A 102 -22.84 14.22 -23.47
CA LEU A 102 -21.63 14.96 -23.08
C LEU A 102 -21.51 15.14 -21.56
N LEU A 103 -22.61 15.23 -20.81
CA LEU A 103 -22.57 15.37 -19.36
C LEU A 103 -22.10 14.07 -18.69
N ALA A 104 -22.41 12.91 -19.26
CA ALA A 104 -21.89 11.63 -18.77
C ALA A 104 -20.38 11.50 -18.97
N TRP A 105 -19.82 12.11 -20.02
CA TRP A 105 -18.37 12.26 -20.17
C TRP A 105 -17.78 13.19 -19.12
N VAL A 106 -18.42 14.34 -18.85
CA VAL A 106 -18.00 15.26 -17.77
C VAL A 106 -18.04 14.55 -16.41
N GLY A 107 -19.10 13.81 -16.12
CA GLY A 107 -19.22 13.02 -14.90
C GLY A 107 -18.15 11.93 -14.79
N THR A 108 -17.83 11.25 -15.90
CA THR A 108 -16.73 10.26 -15.97
C THR A 108 -15.37 10.89 -15.66
N ILE A 109 -15.07 12.07 -16.21
CA ILE A 109 -13.84 12.81 -15.94
C ILE A 109 -13.81 13.25 -14.47
N GLY A 110 -14.92 13.79 -13.96
CA GLY A 110 -15.05 14.19 -12.55
C GLY A 110 -14.83 13.02 -11.59
N TRP A 111 -15.41 11.86 -11.88
CA TRP A 111 -15.19 10.62 -11.14
C TRP A 111 -13.71 10.23 -11.16
N ALA A 112 -13.09 10.20 -12.34
CA ALA A 112 -11.68 9.84 -12.48
C ALA A 112 -10.72 10.81 -11.77
N LEU A 113 -11.10 12.09 -11.62
CA LEU A 113 -10.33 13.11 -10.89
C LEU A 113 -10.58 13.11 -9.37
N ALA A 114 -11.69 12.52 -8.90
CA ALA A 114 -11.97 12.41 -7.46
C ALA A 114 -11.17 11.27 -6.79
N HIS A 115 -10.82 10.23 -7.54
CA HIS A 115 -10.14 9.03 -7.05
C HIS A 115 -8.62 9.14 -6.78
N PRO A 116 -7.83 10.00 -7.47
CA PRO A 116 -6.40 10.20 -7.22
C PRO A 116 -6.07 10.83 -5.86
N ILE A 117 -7.02 10.98 -4.93
CA ILE A 117 -6.73 11.44 -3.56
C ILE A 117 -5.68 10.53 -2.87
N LYS A 118 -5.59 9.25 -3.27
CA LYS A 118 -4.51 8.35 -2.85
C LYS A 118 -3.13 8.81 -3.32
N ALA A 119 -3.00 9.35 -4.54
CA ALA A 119 -1.74 9.86 -5.04
C ALA A 119 -1.22 11.04 -4.20
N VAL A 120 -2.13 11.87 -3.69
CA VAL A 120 -1.80 12.95 -2.76
C VAL A 120 -1.23 12.38 -1.46
N THR A 121 -1.84 11.34 -0.90
CA THR A 121 -1.28 10.66 0.30
C THR A 121 0.07 9.99 0.04
N THR A 122 0.32 9.46 -1.16
CA THR A 122 1.64 8.95 -1.55
C THR A 122 2.67 10.09 -1.62
N LEU A 123 2.29 11.26 -2.14
CA LEU A 123 3.17 12.44 -2.18
C LEU A 123 3.56 12.91 -0.78
N GLU A 124 2.62 12.89 0.17
CA GLU A 124 2.87 13.25 1.58
C GLU A 124 3.79 12.25 2.29
N THR A 125 3.66 10.95 1.98
CA THR A 125 4.47 9.88 2.59
C THR A 125 5.84 9.69 1.93
N CYS A 126 6.04 10.23 0.71
CA CYS A 126 7.26 10.12 -0.09
C CYS A 126 7.94 11.46 -0.41
N PRO A 127 8.22 12.36 0.56
CA PRO A 127 8.71 13.71 0.25
C PRO A 127 10.09 13.72 -0.45
N HIS A 128 10.89 12.66 -0.27
CA HIS A 128 12.25 12.56 -0.80
C HIS A 128 12.34 12.01 -2.24
N GLU A 129 11.24 11.49 -2.80
CA GLU A 129 11.23 10.83 -4.11
C GLU A 129 10.07 11.34 -4.98
N ARG A 130 10.02 12.67 -5.16
CA ARG A 130 8.94 13.35 -5.91
C ARG A 130 8.69 12.75 -7.30
N LYS A 131 9.73 12.27 -7.99
CA LYS A 131 9.60 11.58 -9.29
C LYS A 131 8.79 10.29 -9.20
N LEU A 132 9.03 9.47 -8.19
CA LEU A 132 8.28 8.22 -7.96
C LEU A 132 6.83 8.51 -7.56
N ALA A 133 6.61 9.53 -6.74
CA ALA A 133 5.26 9.92 -6.35
C ALA A 133 4.46 10.48 -7.53
N ILE A 134 5.07 11.26 -8.43
CA ILE A 134 4.45 11.71 -9.70
C ILE A 134 4.13 10.52 -10.60
N LEU A 135 5.05 9.55 -10.74
CA LEU A 135 4.81 8.33 -11.51
C LEU A 135 3.60 7.56 -10.98
N ASN A 136 3.51 7.39 -9.66
CA ASN A 136 2.36 6.74 -9.02
C ASN A 136 1.06 7.49 -9.30
N ALA A 137 1.08 8.82 -9.14
CA ALA A 137 -0.07 9.67 -9.41
C ALA A 137 -0.56 9.54 -10.85
N ALA A 138 0.37 9.58 -11.82
CA ALA A 138 0.05 9.45 -13.23
C ALA A 138 -0.53 8.06 -13.57
N THR A 139 0.03 7.00 -12.96
CA THR A 139 -0.42 5.63 -13.24
C THR A 139 -1.79 5.37 -12.63
N LEU A 140 -2.05 5.86 -11.41
CA LEU A 140 -3.37 5.80 -10.77
C LEU A 140 -4.40 6.64 -11.53
N ALA A 141 -4.09 7.87 -11.91
CA ALA A 141 -4.98 8.70 -12.71
C ALA A 141 -5.30 8.02 -14.05
N GLY A 142 -4.29 7.44 -14.70
CA GLY A 142 -4.45 6.67 -15.92
C GLY A 142 -5.38 5.45 -15.76
N SER A 143 -5.23 4.68 -14.67
CA SER A 143 -6.10 3.53 -14.42
C SER A 143 -7.56 3.94 -14.16
N PHE A 144 -7.79 5.03 -13.43
CA PHE A 144 -9.15 5.56 -13.22
C PHE A 144 -9.75 6.11 -14.51
N LEU A 145 -8.98 6.84 -15.33
CA LEU A 145 -9.47 7.30 -16.63
C LEU A 145 -9.84 6.14 -17.55
N ALA A 146 -8.98 5.12 -17.65
CA ALA A 146 -9.23 3.95 -18.49
C ALA A 146 -10.49 3.18 -18.03
N SER A 147 -10.64 2.96 -16.72
CA SER A 147 -11.84 2.35 -16.14
C SER A 147 -13.07 3.22 -16.42
N GLY A 148 -12.93 4.54 -16.29
CA GLY A 148 -13.99 5.49 -16.57
C GLY A 148 -14.47 5.45 -18.02
N VAL A 149 -13.53 5.34 -18.98
CA VAL A 149 -13.83 5.15 -20.41
C VAL A 149 -14.57 3.83 -20.62
N PHE A 150 -14.15 2.73 -20.00
CA PHE A 150 -14.85 1.45 -20.08
C PHE A 150 -16.32 1.57 -19.65
N TYR A 151 -16.59 2.06 -18.45
CA TYR A 151 -17.96 2.20 -17.96
C TYR A 151 -18.78 3.14 -18.84
N MET A 152 -18.19 4.23 -19.32
CA MET A 152 -18.86 5.16 -20.23
C MET A 152 -19.23 4.48 -21.56
N LEU A 153 -18.36 3.64 -22.13
CA LEU A 153 -18.67 2.89 -23.36
C LEU A 153 -19.83 1.90 -23.16
N VAL A 154 -19.94 1.27 -21.99
CA VAL A 154 -21.09 0.43 -21.65
C VAL A 154 -22.38 1.26 -21.58
N TRP A 155 -22.35 2.40 -20.88
CA TRP A 155 -23.50 3.31 -20.76
C TRP A 155 -23.94 3.91 -22.09
N LEU A 156 -23.01 4.21 -23.00
CA LEU A 156 -23.33 4.71 -24.35
C LEU A 156 -24.10 3.70 -25.21
N ARG A 157 -24.14 2.41 -24.83
CA ARG A 157 -24.96 1.43 -25.52
C ARG A 157 -26.46 1.62 -25.25
N GLY A 158 -26.82 2.24 -24.12
CA GLY A 158 -28.19 2.51 -23.71
C GLY A 158 -28.31 2.52 -22.18
N LEU A 159 -29.35 3.19 -21.66
CA LEU A 159 -29.60 3.28 -20.21
C LEU A 159 -29.84 1.90 -19.59
N GLU A 160 -30.41 0.98 -20.35
CA GLU A 160 -30.68 -0.40 -19.95
C GLU A 160 -29.39 -1.21 -19.69
N TYR A 161 -28.25 -0.80 -20.27
CA TYR A 161 -26.94 -1.41 -20.04
C TYR A 161 -26.28 -0.92 -18.73
N GLY A 162 -26.90 0.03 -18.02
CA GLY A 162 -26.41 0.50 -16.73
C GLY A 162 -26.23 -0.63 -15.70
N ALA A 163 -27.10 -1.64 -15.73
CA ALA A 163 -26.95 -2.83 -14.89
C ALA A 163 -25.66 -3.61 -15.20
N VAL A 164 -25.23 -3.66 -16.46
CA VAL A 164 -23.98 -4.30 -16.88
C VAL A 164 -22.79 -3.51 -16.34
N ALA A 165 -22.80 -2.18 -16.49
CA ALA A 165 -21.76 -1.30 -15.96
C ALA A 165 -21.61 -1.43 -14.43
N ILE A 166 -22.74 -1.37 -13.70
CA ILE A 166 -22.77 -1.57 -12.25
C ILE A 166 -22.24 -2.95 -11.85
N SER A 167 -22.59 -4.00 -12.58
CA SER A 167 -22.11 -5.36 -12.30
C SER A 167 -20.60 -5.48 -12.47
N TYR A 168 -20.05 -4.89 -13.53
CA TYR A 168 -18.60 -4.85 -13.74
C TYR A 168 -17.88 -4.05 -12.66
N HIS A 169 -18.44 -2.90 -12.26
CA HIS A 169 -17.85 -2.07 -11.20
C HIS A 169 -17.90 -2.79 -9.84
N ALA A 170 -19.02 -3.46 -9.53
CA ALA A 170 -19.12 -4.32 -8.35
C ALA A 170 -18.08 -5.45 -8.38
N PHE A 171 -17.88 -6.09 -9.54
CA PHE A 171 -16.88 -7.15 -9.71
C PHE A 171 -15.45 -6.62 -9.54
N HIS A 172 -15.12 -5.45 -10.10
CA HIS A 172 -13.85 -4.76 -9.88
C HIS A 172 -13.62 -4.54 -8.38
N ASN A 173 -14.57 -3.90 -7.71
CA ASN A 173 -14.44 -3.59 -6.28
C ASN A 173 -14.34 -4.86 -5.43
N ALA A 174 -15.10 -5.91 -5.75
CA ALA A 174 -14.97 -7.21 -5.10
C ALA A 174 -13.57 -7.78 -5.26
N SER A 175 -13.01 -7.75 -6.48
CA SER A 175 -11.68 -8.27 -6.78
C SER A 175 -10.60 -7.57 -5.97
N ILE A 176 -10.65 -6.23 -5.90
CA ILE A 176 -9.73 -5.43 -5.08
C ILE A 176 -9.95 -5.68 -3.59
N PHE A 177 -11.19 -5.73 -3.13
CA PHE A 177 -11.54 -5.97 -1.73
C PHE A 177 -11.01 -7.33 -1.22
N PHE A 178 -11.34 -8.41 -1.94
CA PHE A 178 -10.88 -9.75 -1.58
C PHE A 178 -9.38 -9.92 -1.77
N GLY A 179 -8.79 -9.32 -2.81
CA GLY A 179 -7.33 -9.28 -3.00
C GLY A 179 -6.61 -8.69 -1.80
N ASN A 180 -7.10 -7.57 -1.28
CA ASN A 180 -6.56 -6.92 -0.08
C ASN A 180 -6.71 -7.78 1.18
N LEU A 181 -7.86 -8.45 1.37
CA LEU A 181 -8.08 -9.37 2.49
C LEU A 181 -7.12 -10.56 2.44
N ILE A 182 -6.91 -11.14 1.26
CA ILE A 182 -5.97 -12.25 1.06
C ILE A 182 -4.54 -11.77 1.37
N GLN A 183 -4.13 -10.62 0.84
CA GLN A 183 -2.80 -10.06 1.08
C GLN A 183 -2.56 -9.77 2.57
N ALA A 184 -3.53 -9.18 3.27
CA ALA A 184 -3.46 -8.93 4.71
C ALA A 184 -3.32 -10.24 5.50
N LYS A 185 -4.10 -11.27 5.15
CA LYS A 185 -4.03 -12.59 5.77
C LYS A 185 -2.66 -13.24 5.53
N LEU A 186 -2.11 -13.16 4.32
CA LEU A 186 -0.79 -13.68 3.98
C LEU A 186 0.33 -12.94 4.73
N ALA A 187 0.26 -11.62 4.84
CA ALA A 187 1.21 -10.81 5.61
C ALA A 187 1.19 -11.19 7.10
N SER A 188 0.00 -11.39 7.68
CA SER A 188 -0.15 -11.82 9.08
C SER A 188 0.45 -13.22 9.34
N ARG A 189 0.31 -14.15 8.38
CA ARG A 189 0.91 -15.50 8.45
C ARG A 189 2.44 -15.43 8.42
N LYS A 190 3.02 -14.62 7.53
CA LYS A 190 4.48 -14.41 7.48
C LYS A 190 5.00 -13.87 8.81
N LYS A 191 4.35 -12.86 9.39
CA LYS A 191 4.73 -12.29 10.70
C LYS A 191 4.72 -13.34 11.83
N LYS A 192 3.69 -14.20 11.87
CA LYS A 192 3.60 -15.30 12.85
C LYS A 192 4.70 -16.36 12.65
N SER A 193 5.05 -16.68 11.41
CA SER A 193 6.14 -17.61 11.09
C SER A 193 7.51 -17.08 11.54
N PHE A 194 7.80 -15.80 11.27
CA PHE A 194 9.04 -15.15 11.74
C PHE A 194 9.12 -15.06 13.27
N ALA A 195 7.99 -14.81 13.96
CA ALA A 195 7.95 -14.81 15.42
C ALA A 195 8.23 -16.20 16.02
N LYS A 196 7.65 -17.27 15.43
CA LYS A 196 7.91 -18.65 15.88
C LYS A 196 9.36 -19.10 15.65
N ARG A 197 10.02 -18.61 14.59
CA ARG A 197 11.43 -18.94 14.31
C ARG A 197 12.43 -18.27 15.26
N LYS A 198 12.00 -17.25 16.02
CA LYS A 198 12.88 -16.46 16.91
C LYS A 198 12.97 -16.97 18.35
N VAL A 199 12.23 -18.02 18.72
CA VAL A 199 12.18 -18.54 20.11
C VAL A 199 12.22 -20.06 20.11
N THR A 200 13.38 -20.64 19.83
CA THR A 200 13.62 -22.08 20.08
C THR A 200 15.03 -22.43 20.53
N GLN A 201 15.98 -21.49 20.50
CA GLN A 201 17.26 -21.72 21.18
C GLN A 201 17.19 -21.04 22.54
N PRO A 202 17.32 -21.78 23.65
CA PRO A 202 17.64 -21.13 24.91
C PRO A 202 18.89 -20.29 24.65
N VAL A 203 18.84 -19.01 25.05
CA VAL A 203 20.03 -18.18 25.10
C VAL A 203 20.94 -18.84 26.12
N MET A 204 21.77 -19.79 25.68
CA MET A 204 22.84 -20.30 26.50
C MET A 204 23.72 -19.08 26.79
N PRO A 205 23.95 -18.76 28.07
CA PRO A 205 24.95 -17.76 28.38
C PRO A 205 26.24 -18.18 27.67
N PRO A 206 26.93 -17.25 26.99
CA PRO A 206 28.17 -17.57 26.30
C PRO A 206 29.09 -18.27 27.30
N VAL A 207 29.62 -19.44 26.91
CA VAL A 207 30.59 -20.21 27.70
C VAL A 207 31.63 -19.22 28.22
N GLU A 208 31.75 -19.13 29.55
CA GLU A 208 32.74 -18.26 30.16
C GLU A 208 34.12 -18.63 29.57
N PRO A 209 34.80 -17.70 28.89
CA PRO A 209 36.09 -18.02 28.31
C PRO A 209 37.04 -18.35 29.47
N GLY A 210 37.56 -19.58 29.47
CA GLY A 210 38.53 -20.08 30.47
C GLY A 210 39.84 -19.29 30.49
N GLU A 211 40.05 -18.36 29.56
CA GLU A 211 41.14 -17.42 29.55
C GLU A 211 40.65 -15.97 29.56
N LYS A 212 41.26 -15.16 30.44
CA LYS A 212 41.02 -13.73 30.59
C LYS A 212 41.34 -13.00 29.29
N ALA A 213 40.36 -12.92 28.38
CA ALA A 213 40.49 -12.12 27.17
C ALA A 213 40.89 -10.66 27.53
N PRO A 214 41.82 -10.06 26.76
CA PRO A 214 42.26 -8.70 27.00
C PRO A 214 41.06 -7.73 27.00
N VAL A 215 41.10 -6.74 27.90
CA VAL A 215 39.99 -5.84 28.23
C VAL A 215 39.34 -5.20 26.99
N ALA A 216 40.12 -4.95 25.93
CA ALA A 216 39.64 -4.43 24.65
C ALA A 216 38.56 -5.30 23.99
N ARG A 217 38.70 -6.64 24.01
CA ARG A 217 37.68 -7.55 23.46
C ARG A 217 36.40 -7.57 24.30
N ARG A 218 36.50 -7.38 25.63
CA ARG A 218 35.34 -7.26 26.50
C ARG A 218 34.53 -6.01 26.19
N VAL A 219 35.20 -4.87 25.98
CA VAL A 219 34.51 -3.62 25.61
C VAL A 219 33.85 -3.74 24.22
N LEU A 220 34.53 -4.32 23.22
CA LEU A 220 33.96 -4.49 21.88
C LEU A 220 32.74 -5.42 21.87
N ARG A 221 32.74 -6.48 22.69
CA ARG A 221 31.59 -7.38 22.87
C ARG A 221 30.41 -6.68 23.54
N TYR A 222 30.66 -5.82 24.54
CA TYR A 222 29.59 -5.03 25.19
C TYR A 222 28.94 -3.99 24.27
N VAL A 223 29.65 -3.54 23.23
CA VAL A 223 29.15 -2.53 22.27
C VAL A 223 28.58 -3.19 20.99
N GLY A 224 28.60 -4.54 20.89
CA GLY A 224 28.05 -5.27 19.74
C GLY A 224 28.89 -5.18 18.46
N LEU A 225 30.19 -4.88 18.59
CA LEU A 225 31.14 -4.65 17.49
C LEU A 225 32.15 -5.79 17.32
N GLU A 226 31.84 -6.98 17.82
CA GLU A 226 32.77 -8.13 17.80
C GLU A 226 33.08 -8.66 16.39
N ASN A 227 32.20 -8.40 15.41
CA ASN A 227 32.37 -8.84 14.02
C ASN A 227 32.90 -7.75 13.08
N SER A 228 33.16 -6.53 13.57
CA SER A 228 33.74 -5.44 12.76
C SER A 228 35.27 -5.44 12.71
N VAL A 229 35.92 -6.44 13.31
CA VAL A 229 37.38 -6.56 13.32
C VAL A 229 37.79 -7.58 12.25
N SER A 230 38.28 -7.09 11.12
CA SER A 230 38.89 -7.92 10.08
C SER A 230 40.29 -8.34 10.53
N PRO A 231 40.68 -9.64 10.46
CA PRO A 231 42.01 -10.09 10.89
C PRO A 231 43.17 -9.55 10.04
N ALA A 232 42.89 -8.87 8.92
CA ALA A 232 43.85 -8.63 7.86
C ALA A 232 44.54 -7.25 7.90
N THR A 233 44.14 -6.32 8.77
CA THR A 233 44.71 -4.96 8.79
C THR A 233 45.07 -4.51 10.20
N GLY A 234 46.36 -4.65 10.52
CA GLY A 234 47.10 -3.95 11.57
C GLY A 234 46.31 -3.46 12.79
N GLU A 235 46.24 -4.31 13.83
CA GLU A 235 45.59 -4.05 15.12
C GLU A 235 45.93 -2.69 15.76
N ARG A 236 47.07 -2.08 15.42
CA ARG A 236 47.47 -0.75 15.94
C ARG A 236 46.69 0.41 15.34
N GLU A 237 46.41 0.40 14.03
CA GLU A 237 45.79 1.54 13.36
C GLU A 237 44.29 1.61 13.66
N GLU A 238 43.64 0.44 13.75
CA GLU A 238 42.23 0.34 14.14
C GLU A 238 42.03 0.61 15.64
N ALA A 239 42.95 0.16 16.52
CA ALA A 239 42.90 0.52 17.93
C ALA A 239 43.03 2.04 18.14
N TYR A 240 43.84 2.73 17.32
CA TYR A 240 43.96 4.18 17.37
C TYR A 240 42.67 4.89 16.90
N LYS A 241 42.04 4.41 15.82
CA LYS A 241 40.75 4.92 15.33
C LYS A 241 39.62 4.72 16.35
N ILE A 242 39.59 3.58 17.03
CA ILE A 242 38.61 3.27 18.08
C ILE A 242 38.86 4.14 19.33
N ALA A 243 40.11 4.30 19.76
CA ALA A 243 40.46 5.17 20.88
C ALA A 243 40.05 6.63 20.61
N HIS A 244 40.28 7.12 19.39
CA HIS A 244 39.87 8.44 18.95
C HIS A 244 38.35 8.61 18.93
N ALA A 245 37.60 7.60 18.46
CA ALA A 245 36.13 7.62 18.47
C ALA A 245 35.55 7.65 19.90
N ILE A 246 36.17 6.90 20.83
CA ILE A 246 35.77 6.88 22.25
C ILE A 246 36.04 8.24 22.91
N GLU A 247 37.21 8.85 22.67
CA GLU A 247 37.54 10.19 23.16
C GLU A 247 36.56 11.24 22.63
N PHE A 248 36.26 11.21 21.33
CA PHE A 248 35.28 12.10 20.71
C PHE A 248 33.89 11.96 21.34
N ALA A 249 33.41 10.72 21.55
CA ALA A 249 32.12 10.45 22.18
C ALA A 249 32.07 10.94 23.65
N LYS A 250 33.15 10.73 24.43
CA LYS A 250 33.26 11.26 25.80
C LYS A 250 33.22 12.78 25.83
N THR A 251 33.92 13.42 24.89
CA THR A 251 34.00 14.89 24.80
C THR A 251 32.65 15.49 24.43
N ARG A 252 31.95 14.89 23.46
CA ARG A 252 30.59 15.29 23.08
C ARG A 252 29.59 15.14 24.22
N ARG A 253 29.65 14.02 24.97
CA ARG A 253 28.81 13.80 26.15
C ARG A 253 29.07 14.83 27.25
N ARG A 254 30.33 15.17 27.52
CA ARG A 254 30.71 16.21 28.49
C ARG A 254 30.19 17.59 28.09
N ARG A 255 30.17 17.90 26.78
CA ARG A 255 29.64 19.17 26.27
C ARG A 255 28.13 19.27 26.48
N ILE A 256 27.39 18.22 26.12
CA ILE A 256 25.93 18.14 26.32
C ILE A 256 25.58 18.27 27.81
N LEU A 257 26.35 17.63 28.70
CA LEU A 257 26.13 17.72 30.15
C LEU A 257 26.51 19.08 30.78
N ARG A 258 27.16 19.99 30.04
CA ARG A 258 27.44 21.37 30.48
C ARG A 258 26.44 22.38 29.93
N GLU A 259 25.66 22.00 28.93
CA GLU A 259 24.63 22.83 28.29
C GLU A 259 23.22 22.57 28.89
N VAL A 260 23.12 21.66 29.87
CA VAL A 260 21.95 21.37 30.71
C VAL A 260 22.25 21.83 32.13
#